data_AF-A0A1X7FUX5-F1
#
_entry.id   AF-A0A1X7FUX5-F1
#
_cell.length_a   1.000
_cell.length_b   1.000
_cell.length_c   1.000
_cell.angle_alpha   90.00
_cell.angle_beta   90.00
_cell.angle_gamma   90.00
#
_symmetry.space_group_name_H-M   'P 1'
#
loop_
_entity.id
_entity.type
_entity.pdbx_description
1 polymer ?
#
loop_
_entity_poly.entity_id
_entity_poly.type
_entity_poly.pdbx_seq_one_letter_code
_entity_poly.pdbx_strand_id
1 'polypeptide(L)'
;MLSVRTVQTGNYVAVNYYRSGGGSLTAKLGYERSGSSTYSSNINMSNAPFHYERSWSPSASCSAVYGKLLTSGGTLYLTPAADPC
;
A
#
# COMPACT_ATOMS: atom_id res chain seq x y z
N MET A 1 7.84 7.27 -12.92
CA MET A 1 8.38 6.75 -11.64
C MET A 1 7.22 6.21 -10.81
N LEU A 2 7.40 5.06 -10.15
CA LEU A 2 6.42 4.45 -9.23
C LEU A 2 6.89 4.68 -7.79
N SER A 3 5.99 5.08 -6.91
CA SER A 3 6.26 5.27 -5.49
C SER A 3 5.12 4.70 -4.65
N VAL A 4 5.47 4.01 -3.58
CA VAL A 4 4.53 3.51 -2.57
C VAL A 4 4.96 4.08 -1.24
N ARG A 5 4.00 4.58 -0.46
CA ARG A 5 4.23 5.17 0.85
C ARG A 5 3.22 4.64 1.85
N THR A 6 3.68 4.40 3.08
CA THR A 6 2.82 4.01 4.20
C THR A 6 2.82 5.10 5.24
N VAL A 7 1.65 5.36 5.80
CA VAL A 7 1.46 6.20 6.97
C VAL A 7 0.78 5.36 8.03
N GLN A 8 1.36 5.29 9.22
CA GLN A 8 0.73 4.72 10.40
C GLN A 8 0.54 5.80 11.45
N THR A 9 -0.63 5.85 12.08
CA THR A 9 -0.91 6.74 13.21
C THR A 9 -1.85 6.04 14.18
N GLY A 10 -1.33 5.59 15.32
CA GLY A 10 -2.12 4.82 16.30
C GLY A 10 -2.72 3.55 15.70
N ASN A 11 -4.05 3.51 15.59
CA ASN A 11 -4.82 2.41 15.02
C ASN A 11 -5.12 2.58 13.52
N TYR A 12 -4.53 3.57 12.86
CA TYR A 12 -4.74 3.87 11.45
C TYR A 12 -3.53 3.51 10.61
N VAL A 13 -3.77 2.87 9.46
CA VAL A 13 -2.76 2.59 8.43
C VAL A 13 -3.30 3.07 7.09
N ALA A 14 -2.55 3.90 6.38
CA ALA A 14 -2.82 4.30 5.00
C ALA A 14 -1.66 3.93 4.10
N VAL A 15 -1.97 3.33 2.95
CA VAL A 15 -1.00 2.99 1.92
C VAL A 15 -1.36 3.77 0.66
N ASN A 16 -0.40 4.60 0.27
CA ASN A 16 -0.47 5.53 -0.83
C ASN A 16 0.38 5.02 -1.97
N TYR A 17 -0.18 5.11 -3.16
CA TYR A 17 0.48 4.78 -4.40
C TYR A 17 0.46 5.98 -5.32
N TYR A 18 1.62 6.30 -5.88
CA TYR A 18 1.79 7.34 -6.87
C TYR A 18 2.55 6.80 -8.08
N ARG A 19 2.05 7.12 -9.28
CA ARG A 19 2.78 6.87 -10.52
C ARG A 19 2.68 8.06 -11.45
N SER A 20 3.83 8.57 -11.86
CA SER A 20 3.94 9.71 -12.77
C SER A 20 3.87 9.35 -14.26
N GLY A 21 3.90 8.07 -14.63
CA GLY A 21 3.88 7.63 -16.03
C GLY A 21 3.98 6.11 -16.22
N GLY A 22 3.59 5.63 -17.40
CA GLY A 22 3.64 4.22 -17.85
C GLY A 22 2.28 3.65 -18.24
N GLY A 23 2.26 2.42 -18.75
CA GLY A 23 1.04 1.76 -19.26
C GLY A 23 0.09 1.24 -18.17
N SER A 24 -1.03 0.67 -18.62
CA SER A 24 -2.08 0.11 -17.78
C SER A 24 -1.54 -0.82 -16.70
N LEU A 25 -1.95 -0.58 -15.46
CA LEU A 25 -1.64 -1.44 -14.33
C LEU A 25 -2.94 -1.80 -13.63
N THR A 26 -3.05 -3.03 -13.14
CA THR A 26 -4.07 -3.38 -12.15
C THR A 26 -3.33 -3.89 -10.92
N ALA A 27 -3.65 -3.39 -9.73
CA ALA A 27 -2.95 -3.78 -8.52
C ALA A 27 -3.84 -3.70 -7.28
N LYS A 28 -3.43 -4.38 -6.22
CA LYS A 28 -4.03 -4.31 -4.89
C LYS A 28 -3.12 -3.49 -3.99
N LEU A 29 -3.72 -2.58 -3.22
CA LEU A 29 -3.02 -1.92 -2.12
C LEU A 29 -3.25 -2.74 -0.86
N GLY A 30 -2.25 -2.85 -0.03
CA GLY A 30 -2.33 -3.61 1.21
C GLY A 30 -1.30 -3.18 2.20
N TYR A 31 -1.35 -3.77 3.39
CA TYR A 31 -0.29 -3.64 4.37
C TYR A 31 0.00 -5.01 4.99
N GLU A 32 1.20 -5.17 5.54
CA GLU A 32 1.55 -6.28 6.42
C GLU A 32 1.85 -5.75 7.81
N ARG A 33 1.34 -6.45 8.81
CA ARG A 33 1.68 -6.28 10.21
C ARG A 33 1.88 -7.65 10.84
N SER A 34 3.00 -7.84 11.53
CA SER A 34 3.29 -9.08 12.27
C SER A 34 3.14 -10.35 11.42
N GLY A 35 3.60 -10.32 10.16
CA GLY A 35 3.50 -11.44 9.21
C GLY A 35 2.12 -11.66 8.59
N SER A 36 1.10 -10.90 8.98
CA SER A 36 -0.25 -10.96 8.39
C SER A 36 -0.44 -9.84 7.38
N SER A 37 -0.86 -10.19 6.15
CA SER A 37 -1.12 -9.21 5.09
C SER A 37 -2.61 -8.99 4.87
N THR A 38 -3.03 -7.73 4.75
CA THR A 38 -4.38 -7.33 4.34
C THR A 38 -4.30 -6.59 3.02
N TYR A 39 -5.16 -6.92 2.07
CA TYR A 39 -5.21 -6.28 0.75
C TYR A 39 -6.61 -5.77 0.42
N SER A 40 -6.68 -4.73 -0.40
CA SER A 40 -7.88 -4.28 -1.07
C SER A 40 -8.27 -5.23 -2.21
N SER A 41 -9.44 -4.97 -2.80
CA SER A 41 -9.77 -5.45 -4.15
C SER A 41 -8.78 -4.89 -5.18
N ASN A 42 -8.77 -5.49 -6.38
CA ASN A 42 -8.01 -4.99 -7.51
C ASN A 42 -8.50 -3.58 -7.88
N ILE A 43 -7.55 -2.66 -8.01
CA ILE A 43 -7.77 -1.29 -8.46
C ILE A 43 -7.24 -1.20 -9.89
N ASN A 44 -8.06 -0.70 -10.80
CA ASN A 44 -7.61 -0.37 -12.15
C ASN A 44 -6.80 0.94 -12.07
N MET A 45 -5.50 0.81 -12.31
CA MET A 45 -4.48 1.83 -12.18
C MET A 45 -3.91 2.22 -13.55
N SER A 46 -4.80 2.42 -14.54
CA SER A 46 -4.38 2.57 -15.94
C SER A 46 -4.07 3.98 -16.41
N ASN A 47 -4.51 5.02 -15.68
CA ASN A 47 -4.50 6.39 -16.20
C ASN A 47 -3.49 7.28 -15.49
N ALA A 48 -2.22 7.31 -15.94
CA ALA A 48 -1.17 8.20 -15.43
C ALA A 48 -1.37 9.69 -15.79
N PRO A 49 -1.06 10.66 -14.90
CA PRO A 49 -0.66 10.51 -13.50
C PRO A 49 -1.86 10.26 -12.57
N PHE A 50 -1.64 9.47 -11.52
CA PHE A 50 -2.69 9.18 -10.53
C PHE A 50 -2.12 8.91 -9.13
N HIS A 51 -2.98 9.11 -8.15
CA HIS A 51 -2.77 8.83 -6.75
C HIS A 51 -3.89 7.93 -6.24
N TYR A 52 -3.55 6.78 -5.64
CA TYR A 52 -4.51 5.92 -4.96
C TYR A 52 -4.11 5.75 -3.51
N GLU A 53 -5.08 5.93 -2.62
CA GLU A 53 -4.93 5.65 -1.20
C GLU A 53 -5.89 4.53 -0.80
N ARG A 54 -5.43 3.64 0.06
CA ARG A 54 -6.30 2.77 0.84
C ARG A 54 -5.90 2.83 2.30
N SER A 55 -6.92 2.89 3.14
CA SER A 55 -6.74 2.95 4.57
C SER A 55 -7.49 1.85 5.31
N TRP A 56 -6.95 1.51 6.47
CA TRP A 56 -7.45 0.49 7.37
C TRP A 56 -7.33 0.99 8.80
N SER A 57 -8.21 0.47 9.66
CA SER A 57 -8.20 0.74 11.10
C SER A 57 -7.91 -0.54 11.89
N PRO A 58 -6.72 -1.15 11.78
CA PRO A 58 -6.36 -2.32 12.59
C PRO A 58 -6.33 -1.96 14.07
N SER A 59 -6.44 -2.96 14.95
CA SER A 59 -6.23 -2.77 16.38
C SER A 59 -4.87 -2.11 16.68
N ALA A 60 -4.81 -1.27 17.72
CA ALA A 60 -3.59 -0.61 18.13
C ALA A 60 -2.47 -1.62 18.44
N SER A 61 -1.27 -1.38 17.92
CA SER A 61 -0.11 -2.26 18.10
C SER A 61 1.18 -1.52 17.76
N CYS A 62 2.24 -1.77 18.52
CA CYS A 62 3.62 -1.31 18.26
C CYS A 62 4.37 -2.21 17.28
N SER A 63 3.66 -2.96 16.43
CA SER A 63 4.29 -3.80 15.39
C SER A 63 4.51 -2.99 14.13
N ALA A 64 5.72 -3.09 13.56
CA ALA A 64 6.07 -2.45 12.30
C ALA A 64 5.06 -2.78 11.21
N VAL A 65 4.69 -1.77 10.41
CA VAL A 65 3.78 -1.92 9.28
C VAL A 65 4.51 -1.66 7.98
N TYR A 66 4.30 -2.55 7.01
CA TYR A 66 4.83 -2.43 5.67
C TYR A 66 3.69 -2.23 4.70
N GLY A 67 3.68 -1.13 3.95
CA GLY A 67 2.74 -0.96 2.86
C GLY A 67 3.13 -1.83 1.68
N LYS A 68 2.11 -2.29 0.98
CA LYS A 68 2.24 -3.25 -0.12
C LYS A 68 1.46 -2.77 -1.33
N LEU A 69 2.07 -2.93 -2.49
CA LEU A 69 1.41 -2.91 -3.77
C LEU A 69 1.66 -4.24 -4.46
N LEU A 70 0.59 -5.03 -4.65
CA LEU A 70 0.66 -6.28 -5.38
C LEU A 70 0.01 -6.10 -6.76
N THR A 71 0.83 -6.11 -7.80
CA THR A 71 0.34 -6.00 -9.19
C THR A 71 -0.37 -7.28 -9.63
N SER A 72 -1.27 -7.18 -10.61
CA SER A 72 -1.95 -8.34 -11.20
C SER A 72 -0.98 -9.33 -11.84
N GLY A 73 0.20 -8.88 -12.26
CA GLY A 73 1.28 -9.72 -12.78
C GLY A 73 2.12 -10.41 -11.69
N GLY A 74 1.81 -10.22 -10.40
CA GLY A 74 2.49 -10.88 -9.28
C GLY A 74 3.67 -10.09 -8.69
N THR A 75 4.10 -8.99 -9.32
CA THR A 75 5.15 -8.13 -8.75
C THR A 75 4.65 -7.47 -7.47
N LEU A 76 5.44 -7.61 -6.40
CA LEU A 76 5.18 -7.02 -5.09
C LEU A 76 6.17 -5.87 -4.84
N TYR A 77 5.63 -4.71 -4.49
CA TYR A 77 6.40 -3.57 -3.99
C TYR A 77 6.08 -3.33 -2.52
N LEU A 78 7.13 -3.06 -1.74
CA LEU A 78 7.05 -2.84 -0.30
C LEU A 78 7.56 -1.45 0.03
N THR A 79 6.92 -0.80 1.00
CA THR A 79 7.50 0.39 1.62
C THR A 79 8.51 -0.04 2.69
N PRO A 80 9.44 0.85 3.09
CA PRO A 80 10.10 0.73 4.39
C PRO A 80 9.06 0.57 5.51
N ALA A 81 9.50 0.01 6.64
CA ALA A 81 8.67 -0.09 7.84
C ALA A 81 8.21 1.31 8.25
N ALA A 82 6.89 1.50 8.36
CA ALA A 82 6.34 2.63 9.09
C ALA A 82 6.52 2.36 10.58
N ASP A 83 7.16 3.30 11.28
CA ASP A 83 7.33 3.23 12.73
C ASP A 83 5.94 3.25 13.39
N PRO A 84 5.61 2.23 14.19
CA PRO A 84 4.27 2.10 14.74
C PRO A 84 4.00 2.98 15.96
N CYS A 85 5.04 3.56 16.57
CA CYS A 85 4.94 4.30 17.84
C CYS A 85 6.06 5.34 18.02
#